data_AF-A0A2V5W518-F1
#
_entry.id   AF-A0A2V5W518-F1
#
_cell.length_a   1.000
_cell.length_b   1.000
_cell.length_c   1.000
_cell.angle_alpha   90.00
_cell.angle_beta   90.00
_cell.angle_gamma   90.00
#
_symmetry.space_group_name_H-M   'P 1'
#
loop_
_entity.id
_entity.type
_entity.pdbx_description
1 polymer ?
#
loop_
_entity_poly.entity_id
_entity_poly.type
_entity_poly.pdbx_seq_one_letter_code
_entity_poly.pdbx_strand_id
1 'polypeptide(L)'
;MLGVALADYLLFRYTRSWFPWTIMVVQILTALVSAVVFNSIRLYVQNKLYEQSLALYLSPKLVRKFASNKELLRPGAKKETLTILFSDIASFTSISEGMDSDELARHMNSYFQTAVAQCIHHTDGTIVKYIGDAIFAFWNAPDPQSDHALRACEAALRFRDQPPQYMNGEQLVTRIGLHTGVANVGNFGSTARVDYTALGENINLASRMEGLNKYLGTDILITGQTQEGAGETITTRFAGHFRLKGFEKEVEVYELLGFRDLAEATRPWREAFENALREFQRRNFDAAQAGFRCTLEMRPSDGPAKFYLRQIDELRVHAPAPDWAGEIELKDK
;
A
#
# COMPACT_ATOMS: atom_id res chain seq x y z
N MET A 1 -3.62 30.62 49.42
CA MET A 1 -2.92 31.77 50.07
C MET A 1 -3.74 32.35 51.20
N LEU A 2 -4.89 32.99 50.93
CA LEU A 2 -5.79 33.54 51.97
C LEU A 2 -6.20 32.50 53.04
N GLY A 3 -6.50 31.26 52.63
CA GLY A 3 -6.91 30.21 53.57
C GLY A 3 -5.82 29.76 54.57
N VAL A 4 -4.55 29.74 54.16
CA VAL A 4 -3.44 29.33 55.03
C VAL A 4 -3.09 30.44 56.01
N ALA A 5 -3.08 31.70 55.54
CA ALA A 5 -2.91 32.86 56.40
C ALA A 5 -4.07 33.02 57.40
N LEU A 6 -5.31 32.72 56.98
CA LEU A 6 -6.48 32.73 57.86
C LEU A 6 -6.43 31.59 58.89
N ALA A 7 -5.98 30.40 58.49
CA ALA A 7 -5.81 29.27 59.41
C ALA A 7 -4.72 29.54 60.47
N ASP A 8 -3.57 30.09 60.06
CA ASP A 8 -2.49 30.48 60.98
C ASP A 8 -2.93 31.62 61.93
N TYR A 9 -3.72 32.58 61.42
CA TYR A 9 -4.34 33.65 62.23
C TYR A 9 -5.33 33.10 63.27
N LEU A 10 -6.19 32.15 62.89
CA LEU A 10 -7.16 31.53 63.80
C LEU A 10 -6.46 30.65 64.85
N LEU A 11 -5.41 29.92 64.46
CA LEU A 11 -4.59 29.13 65.37
C LEU A 11 -3.92 30.04 66.41
N PHE A 12 -3.31 31.14 65.95
CA PHE A 12 -2.72 32.15 66.84
C PHE A 12 -3.75 32.74 67.81
N ARG A 13 -4.96 33.04 67.33
CA ARG A 13 -6.05 33.59 68.16
C ARG A 13 -6.48 32.63 69.27
N TYR A 14 -6.48 31.32 69.02
CA TYR A 14 -6.99 30.32 69.97
C TYR A 14 -5.93 29.75 70.91
N THR A 15 -4.72 29.46 70.41
CA THR A 15 -3.66 28.77 71.17
C THR A 15 -2.46 29.67 71.50
N ARG A 16 -2.47 30.95 71.10
CA ARG A 16 -1.36 31.92 71.26
C ARG A 16 -0.03 31.46 70.63
N SER A 17 -0.05 30.40 69.82
CA SER A 17 1.13 29.86 69.14
C SER A 17 1.18 30.39 67.71
N TRP A 18 2.34 30.89 67.28
CA TRP A 18 2.54 31.40 65.92
C TRP A 18 3.69 30.65 65.26
N PHE A 19 3.43 30.05 64.09
CA PHE A 19 4.42 29.29 63.34
C PHE A 19 4.57 29.85 61.92
N PRO A 20 5.23 31.01 61.75
CA PRO A 20 5.34 31.68 60.46
C PRO A 20 6.00 30.82 59.37
N TRP A 21 6.81 29.82 59.75
CA TRP A 21 7.42 28.87 58.83
C TRP A 21 6.40 27.98 58.09
N THR A 22 5.19 27.77 58.63
CA THR A 22 4.13 26.97 58.00
C THR A 22 3.64 27.58 56.68
N ILE A 23 3.56 28.91 56.63
CA ILE A 23 3.18 29.66 55.43
C ILE A 23 4.19 29.39 54.31
N MET A 24 5.49 29.43 54.63
CA MET A 24 6.56 29.16 53.66
C MET A 24 6.51 27.71 53.15
N VAL A 25 6.30 26.74 54.05
CA VAL A 25 6.22 25.32 53.67
C VAL A 25 5.04 25.08 52.74
N VAL A 26 3.85 25.60 53.05
CA VAL A 26 2.67 25.40 52.19
C VAL A 26 2.83 26.12 50.85
N GLN A 27 3.46 27.29 50.82
CA GLN A 27 3.76 28.00 49.56
C GLN A 27 4.70 27.18 48.67
N ILE A 28 5.79 26.66 49.23
CA ILE A 28 6.74 25.82 48.49
C ILE A 28 6.04 24.57 47.95
N LEU A 29 5.24 23.89 48.77
CA LEU A 29 4.51 22.69 48.33
C LEU A 29 3.50 23.01 47.23
N THR A 30 2.74 24.10 47.36
CA THR A 30 1.74 24.51 46.36
C THR A 30 2.43 24.90 45.05
N ALA A 31 3.54 25.64 45.12
CA ALA A 31 4.33 26.02 43.96
C ALA A 31 4.94 24.78 43.28
N LEU A 32 5.47 23.82 44.05
CA LEU A 32 6.02 22.58 43.53
C LEU A 32 4.94 21.75 42.80
N VAL A 33 3.79 21.54 43.43
CA VAL A 33 2.67 20.80 42.82
C VAL A 33 2.19 21.51 41.56
N SER A 34 2.02 22.83 41.61
CA SER A 34 1.58 23.62 40.45
C SER A 34 2.60 23.55 39.32
N ALA A 35 3.90 23.63 39.63
CA ALA A 35 4.97 23.53 38.64
C ALA A 35 5.02 22.13 38.01
N VAL A 36 4.88 21.06 38.81
CA VAL A 36 4.82 19.68 38.31
C VAL A 36 3.61 19.51 37.40
N VAL A 37 2.41 19.90 37.83
CA VAL A 37 1.19 19.80 37.03
C VAL A 37 1.30 20.60 35.73
N PHE A 38 1.76 21.85 35.81
CA PHE A 38 1.95 22.70 34.64
C PHE A 38 2.97 22.12 33.65
N ASN A 39 4.10 21.61 34.16
CA ASN A 39 5.11 20.99 33.32
C ASN A 39 4.63 19.68 32.70
N SER A 40 3.92 18.83 33.46
CA SER A 40 3.30 17.60 32.96
C SER A 40 2.28 17.88 31.86
N ILE A 41 1.44 18.91 32.02
CA ILE A 41 0.49 19.33 30.98
C ILE A 41 1.22 19.84 29.74
N ARG A 42 2.25 20.68 29.90
CA ARG A 42 3.07 21.16 28.76
C ARG A 42 3.74 20.01 28.02
N LEU A 43 4.39 19.10 28.74
CA LEU A 43 5.05 17.92 28.20
C LEU A 43 4.04 17.03 27.45
N TYR A 44 2.86 16.82 28.02
CA TYR A 44 1.80 16.05 27.39
C TYR A 44 1.31 16.69 26.08
N VAL A 45 1.05 18.01 26.10
CA VAL A 45 0.61 18.75 24.90
C VAL A 45 1.71 18.76 23.83
N GLN A 46 2.96 19.00 24.19
CA GLN A 46 4.09 18.99 23.26
C GLN A 46 4.28 17.60 22.62
N ASN A 47 4.28 16.53 23.43
CA ASN A 47 4.41 15.17 22.91
C ASN A 47 3.27 14.82 21.94
N LYS A 48 2.03 15.22 22.25
CA LYS A 48 0.89 15.00 21.36
C LYS A 48 0.99 15.77 20.04
N LEU A 49 1.50 17.00 20.08
CA LEU A 49 1.77 17.79 18.86
C LEU A 49 2.89 17.17 18.02
N TYR A 50 3.96 16.68 18.65
CA TYR A 50 5.02 15.95 17.96
C TYR A 50 4.48 14.67 17.32
N GLU A 51 3.69 13.86 18.03
CA GLU A 51 3.04 12.68 17.47
C GLU A 51 2.13 13.02 16.29
N GLN A 52 1.33 14.09 16.38
CA GLN A 52 0.48 14.53 15.28
C GLN A 52 1.29 14.98 14.06
N SER A 53 2.36 15.75 14.26
CA SER A 53 3.25 16.17 13.18
C SER A 53 3.97 14.98 12.53
N LEU A 54 4.45 14.02 13.33
CA LEU A 54 5.07 12.79 12.84
C LEU A 54 4.06 11.92 12.10
N ALA A 55 2.79 11.90 12.52
CA ALA A 55 1.73 11.14 11.88
C ALA A 55 1.31 11.68 10.49
N LEU A 56 1.72 12.91 10.16
CA LEU A 56 1.57 13.45 8.81
C LEU A 56 2.65 12.90 7.85
N TYR A 57 3.77 12.40 8.38
CA TYR A 57 4.90 11.88 7.59
C TYR A 57 5.10 10.37 7.74
N LEU A 58 4.51 9.76 8.76
CA LEU A 58 4.58 8.33 9.09
C LEU A 58 3.18 7.81 9.39
N SER A 59 2.90 6.54 9.12
CA SER A 59 1.59 5.97 9.47
C SER A 59 1.30 6.14 10.97
N PRO A 60 0.04 6.41 11.39
CA PRO A 60 -0.29 6.59 12.82
C PRO A 60 0.16 5.42 13.70
N LYS A 61 0.20 4.21 13.13
CA LYS A 61 0.72 3.00 13.79
C LYS A 61 2.22 3.08 14.01
N LEU A 62 3.01 3.48 13.00
CA LEU A 62 4.46 3.65 13.13
C LEU A 62 4.81 4.69 14.18
N VAL A 63 4.07 5.81 14.24
CA VAL A 63 4.29 6.85 15.25
C VAL A 63 4.07 6.32 16.66
N ARG A 64 2.92 5.65 16.91
CA ARG A 64 2.66 5.04 18.23
C ARG A 64 3.73 4.02 18.61
N LYS A 65 4.18 3.21 17.64
CA LYS A 65 5.18 2.18 17.86
C LYS A 65 6.54 2.80 18.21
N PHE A 66 6.99 3.81 17.47
CA PHE A 66 8.22 4.55 17.78
C PHE A 66 8.14 5.35 19.08
N ALA A 67 6.98 5.91 19.42
CA ALA A 67 6.77 6.58 20.70
C ALA A 67 6.89 5.61 21.88
N SER A 68 6.39 4.37 21.72
CA SER A 68 6.43 3.33 22.76
C SER A 68 7.79 2.64 22.91
N ASN A 69 8.58 2.54 21.84
CA ASN A 69 9.85 1.81 21.85
C ASN A 69 10.93 2.52 21.01
N LYS A 70 11.82 3.25 21.69
CA LYS A 70 12.94 3.98 21.08
C LYS A 70 13.97 3.07 20.40
N GLU A 71 14.05 1.78 20.75
CA GLU A 71 14.98 0.87 20.08
C GLU A 71 14.56 0.58 18.63
N LEU A 72 13.27 0.70 18.33
CA LEU A 72 12.78 0.55 16.96
C LEU A 72 13.26 1.66 16.03
N LEU A 73 13.69 2.83 16.53
CA LEU A 73 14.25 3.92 15.74
C LEU A 73 15.71 3.68 15.30
N ARG A 74 16.39 2.66 15.85
CA ARG A 74 17.75 2.33 15.41
C ARG A 74 17.71 1.70 14.02
N PRO A 75 18.71 1.97 13.16
CA PRO A 75 18.85 1.25 11.90
C PRO A 75 18.90 -0.25 12.15
N GLY A 76 18.11 -0.99 11.40
CA GLY A 76 17.94 -2.43 11.58
C GLY A 76 16.81 -2.94 10.71
N ALA A 77 16.99 -4.16 10.19
CA ALA A 77 16.02 -4.81 9.33
C ALA A 77 15.74 -6.23 9.82
N LYS A 78 14.50 -6.66 9.62
CA LYS A 78 14.08 -8.04 9.83
C LYS A 78 13.61 -8.61 8.50
N LYS A 79 13.92 -9.88 8.27
CA LYS A 79 13.35 -10.62 7.14
C LYS A 79 11.92 -10.98 7.52
N GLU A 80 10.97 -10.45 6.78
CA GLU A 80 9.55 -10.72 6.96
C GLU A 80 8.95 -11.04 5.58
N THR A 81 7.93 -11.89 5.57
CA THR A 81 7.10 -12.10 4.38
C THR A 81 6.11 -10.96 4.30
N LEU A 82 6.06 -10.23 3.20
CA LEU A 82 5.16 -9.10 3.02
C LEU A 82 4.29 -9.34 1.78
N THR A 83 3.07 -8.80 1.78
CA THR A 83 2.40 -8.48 0.52
C THR A 83 2.66 -7.03 0.20
N ILE A 84 3.23 -6.78 -0.96
CA ILE A 84 3.69 -5.49 -1.44
C ILE A 84 2.74 -5.01 -2.51
N LEU A 85 2.38 -3.73 -2.46
CA LEU A 85 1.59 -3.05 -3.49
C LEU A 85 2.41 -1.90 -4.07
N PHE A 86 2.46 -1.88 -5.40
CA PHE A 86 2.80 -0.69 -6.17
C PHE A 86 1.59 -0.28 -7.00
N SER A 87 1.32 1.02 -7.05
CA SER A 87 0.35 1.58 -7.98
C SER A 87 0.94 2.75 -8.76
N ASP A 88 0.40 3.04 -9.94
CA ASP A 88 0.75 4.16 -10.81
C ASP A 88 -0.50 4.66 -11.55
N ILE A 89 -0.56 5.94 -11.91
CA ILE A 89 -1.67 6.49 -12.69
C ILE A 89 -1.36 6.36 -14.17
N ALA A 90 -2.21 5.64 -14.91
CA ALA A 90 -2.06 5.49 -16.34
C ALA A 90 -2.08 6.85 -17.05
N SER A 91 -1.06 7.09 -17.89
CA SER A 91 -0.92 8.31 -18.69
C SER A 91 -0.80 9.61 -17.88
N PHE A 92 -0.39 9.54 -16.60
CA PHE A 92 -0.28 10.70 -15.71
C PHE A 92 0.50 11.88 -16.31
N THR A 93 1.65 11.62 -16.95
CA THR A 93 2.46 12.65 -17.59
C THR A 93 1.68 13.44 -18.63
N SER A 94 0.86 12.77 -19.45
CA SER A 94 0.03 13.44 -20.46
C SER A 94 -1.13 14.19 -19.83
N ILE A 95 -1.76 13.63 -18.80
CA ILE A 95 -2.91 14.27 -18.13
C ILE A 95 -2.46 15.54 -17.38
N SER A 96 -1.29 15.51 -16.75
CA SER A 96 -0.73 16.62 -15.97
C SER A 96 0.01 17.67 -16.81
N GLU A 97 0.26 17.40 -18.09
CA GLU A 97 0.98 18.33 -18.97
C GLU A 97 0.22 19.65 -19.11
N GLY A 98 0.91 20.76 -18.83
CA GLY A 98 0.34 22.11 -18.93
C GLY A 98 -0.62 22.50 -17.80
N MET A 99 -0.82 21.64 -16.80
CA MET A 99 -1.62 21.99 -15.62
C MET A 99 -0.91 23.00 -14.71
N ASP A 100 -1.69 23.85 -14.06
CA ASP A 100 -1.20 24.69 -12.98
C ASP A 100 -0.73 23.84 -11.79
N SER A 101 0.34 24.27 -11.12
CA SER A 101 0.98 23.49 -10.05
C SER A 101 0.09 23.35 -8.81
N ASP A 102 -0.69 24.37 -8.47
CA ASP A 102 -1.58 24.32 -7.30
C ASP A 102 -2.80 23.43 -7.60
N GLU A 103 -3.29 23.46 -8.83
CA GLU A 103 -4.34 22.56 -9.29
C GLU A 103 -3.88 21.10 -9.28
N LEU A 104 -2.72 20.80 -9.86
CA LEU A 104 -2.13 19.46 -9.84
C LEU A 104 -1.97 18.95 -8.40
N ALA A 105 -1.45 19.79 -7.50
CA ALA A 105 -1.29 19.43 -6.09
C ALA A 105 -2.63 19.09 -5.42
N ARG A 106 -3.71 19.84 -5.69
CA ARG A 106 -5.05 19.51 -5.17
C ARG A 106 -5.56 18.15 -5.66
N HIS A 107 -5.41 17.86 -6.96
CA HIS A 107 -5.81 16.56 -7.52
C HIS A 107 -5.02 15.42 -6.89
N MET A 108 -3.70 15.55 -6.78
CA MET A 108 -2.84 14.54 -6.15
C MET A 108 -3.18 14.32 -4.67
N ASN A 109 -3.40 15.39 -3.91
CA ASN A 109 -3.78 15.27 -2.51
C ASN A 109 -5.14 14.55 -2.35
N SER A 110 -6.12 14.83 -3.22
CA SER A 110 -7.41 14.13 -3.22
C SER A 110 -7.27 12.64 -3.57
N TYR A 111 -6.44 12.34 -4.57
CA TYR A 111 -6.12 10.98 -4.99
C TYR A 111 -5.47 10.18 -3.85
N PHE A 112 -4.39 10.72 -3.25
CA PHE A 112 -3.71 10.08 -2.14
C PHE A 112 -4.59 9.95 -0.91
N GLN A 113 -5.39 10.96 -0.58
CA GLN A 113 -6.33 10.89 0.54
C GLN A 113 -7.29 9.70 0.39
N THR A 114 -7.78 9.47 -0.82
CA THR A 114 -8.69 8.36 -1.11
C THR A 114 -7.96 7.02 -1.03
N ALA A 115 -6.82 6.89 -1.72
CA ALA A 115 -6.02 5.68 -1.73
C ALA A 115 -5.59 5.25 -0.32
N VAL A 116 -5.15 6.21 0.50
CA VAL A 116 -4.66 5.93 1.84
C VAL A 116 -5.78 5.69 2.83
N ALA A 117 -6.73 6.63 2.97
CA ALA A 117 -7.72 6.56 4.04
C ALA A 117 -8.79 5.49 3.78
N GLN A 118 -9.24 5.33 2.53
CA GLN A 118 -10.36 4.44 2.20
C GLN A 118 -9.92 3.03 1.80
N CYS A 119 -8.65 2.85 1.41
CA CYS A 119 -8.17 1.59 0.86
C CYS A 119 -7.04 0.99 1.70
N ILE A 120 -5.87 1.64 1.73
CA ILE A 120 -4.66 1.03 2.31
C ILE A 120 -4.74 0.97 3.84
N HIS A 121 -5.03 2.07 4.52
CA HIS A 121 -5.17 2.05 5.98
C HIS A 121 -6.45 1.34 6.44
N HIS A 122 -7.50 1.33 5.62
CA HIS A 122 -8.72 0.61 5.91
C HIS A 122 -8.49 -0.90 6.05
N THR A 123 -7.56 -1.46 5.28
CA THR A 123 -7.17 -2.88 5.38
C THR A 123 -5.90 -3.11 6.21
N ASP A 124 -5.53 -2.14 7.05
CA ASP A 124 -4.35 -2.17 7.92
C ASP A 124 -3.00 -2.23 7.18
N GLY A 125 -2.92 -1.70 5.97
CA GLY A 125 -1.67 -1.54 5.22
C GLY A 125 -0.82 -0.36 5.70
N THR A 126 0.49 -0.49 5.48
CA THR A 126 1.49 0.53 5.79
C THR A 126 1.96 1.22 4.51
N ILE A 127 1.73 2.53 4.41
CA ILE A 127 2.31 3.37 3.36
C ILE A 127 3.80 3.55 3.64
N VAL A 128 4.63 3.29 2.64
CA VAL A 128 6.07 3.55 2.69
C VAL A 128 6.36 4.96 2.19
N LYS A 129 5.93 5.25 0.97
CA LYS A 129 6.15 6.55 0.31
C LYS A 129 5.33 6.68 -0.96
N TYR A 130 5.20 7.93 -1.39
CA TYR A 130 4.78 8.29 -2.74
C TYR A 130 6.01 8.51 -3.63
N ILE A 131 5.92 8.10 -4.90
CA ILE A 131 6.99 8.25 -5.89
C ILE A 131 6.37 8.90 -7.13
N GLY A 132 6.31 10.23 -7.17
CA GLY A 132 5.49 10.92 -8.17
C GLY A 132 4.01 10.66 -7.91
N ASP A 133 3.31 10.10 -8.89
CA ASP A 133 1.93 9.62 -8.80
C ASP A 133 1.81 8.18 -8.29
N ALA A 134 2.93 7.48 -8.14
CA ALA A 134 2.96 6.11 -7.68
C ALA A 134 2.85 5.99 -6.14
N ILE A 135 2.22 4.90 -5.67
CA ILE A 135 2.10 4.56 -4.25
C ILE A 135 2.86 3.27 -4.00
N PHE A 136 3.71 3.26 -2.96
CA PHE A 136 4.35 2.06 -2.44
C PHE A 136 3.84 1.77 -1.03
N ALA A 137 3.21 0.61 -0.87
CA ALA A 137 2.68 0.13 0.41
C ALA A 137 2.97 -1.36 0.63
N PHE A 138 2.86 -1.81 1.87
CA PHE A 138 2.89 -3.25 2.19
C PHE A 138 2.02 -3.61 3.39
N TRP A 139 1.75 -4.91 3.52
CA TRP A 139 1.09 -5.56 4.66
C TRP A 139 2.05 -6.56 5.33
N ASN A 140 1.66 -7.01 6.52
CA ASN A 140 2.42 -7.86 7.45
C ASN A 140 3.60 -7.18 8.17
N ALA A 141 3.69 -5.84 8.07
CA ALA A 141 4.60 -5.04 8.87
C ALA A 141 4.00 -3.63 9.11
N PRO A 142 4.26 -3.00 10.27
CA PRO A 142 5.16 -3.43 11.34
C PRO A 142 4.58 -4.50 12.27
N ASP A 143 3.29 -4.82 12.14
CA ASP A 143 2.59 -5.81 12.96
C ASP A 143 2.26 -7.05 12.12
N PRO A 144 2.42 -8.27 12.65
CA PRO A 144 2.06 -9.49 11.94
C PRO A 144 0.58 -9.56 11.60
N GLN A 145 0.27 -10.03 10.40
CA GLN A 145 -1.05 -10.17 9.80
C GLN A 145 -1.06 -11.48 9.01
N SER A 146 -1.69 -12.55 9.51
CA SER A 146 -1.71 -13.85 8.81
C SER A 146 -2.47 -13.81 7.49
N ASP A 147 -3.38 -12.85 7.33
CA ASP A 147 -4.26 -12.61 6.18
C ASP A 147 -3.75 -11.46 5.29
N HIS A 148 -2.47 -11.11 5.37
CA HIS A 148 -1.88 -9.94 4.71
C HIS A 148 -2.11 -9.89 3.19
N ALA A 149 -2.09 -11.03 2.51
CA ALA A 149 -2.35 -11.11 1.07
C ALA A 149 -3.80 -10.76 0.72
N LEU A 150 -4.77 -11.28 1.49
CA LEU A 150 -6.17 -10.95 1.31
C LEU A 150 -6.44 -9.46 1.56
N ARG A 151 -5.87 -8.89 2.63
CA ARG A 151 -5.99 -7.46 2.96
C ARG A 151 -5.46 -6.54 1.86
N ALA A 152 -4.36 -6.93 1.23
CA ALA A 152 -3.77 -6.18 0.14
C ALA A 152 -4.65 -6.25 -1.13
N CYS A 153 -5.17 -7.44 -1.46
CA CYS A 153 -6.13 -7.62 -2.55
C CYS A 153 -7.41 -6.82 -2.31
N GLU A 154 -7.94 -6.83 -1.09
CA GLU A 154 -9.10 -6.01 -0.70
C GLU A 154 -8.81 -4.51 -0.88
N ALA A 155 -7.62 -4.03 -0.50
CA ALA A 155 -7.25 -2.64 -0.70
C ALA A 155 -7.22 -2.26 -2.19
N ALA A 156 -6.65 -3.13 -3.04
CA ALA A 156 -6.58 -2.90 -4.47
C ALA A 156 -7.99 -2.83 -5.10
N LEU A 157 -8.87 -3.77 -4.72
CA LEU A 157 -10.27 -3.79 -5.16
C LEU A 157 -11.01 -2.53 -4.69
N ARG A 158 -10.90 -2.18 -3.40
CA ARG A 158 -11.49 -0.96 -2.84
C ARG A 158 -11.03 0.28 -3.57
N PHE A 159 -9.78 0.33 -4.02
CA PHE A 159 -9.24 1.47 -4.73
C PHE A 159 -9.81 1.59 -6.15
N ARG A 160 -9.82 0.49 -6.90
CA ARG A 160 -10.45 0.43 -8.23
C ARG A 160 -11.95 0.77 -8.18
N ASP A 161 -12.63 0.33 -7.14
CA ASP A 161 -14.08 0.48 -7.00
C ASP A 161 -14.47 1.84 -6.36
N GLN A 162 -13.51 2.74 -6.08
CA GLN A 162 -13.82 4.12 -5.68
C GLN A 162 -14.52 4.87 -6.81
N PRO A 163 -15.32 5.92 -6.48
CA PRO A 163 -15.86 6.80 -7.50
C PRO A 163 -14.74 7.33 -8.41
N PRO A 164 -14.94 7.33 -9.75
CA PRO A 164 -13.92 7.74 -10.69
C PRO A 164 -13.50 9.17 -10.40
N GLN A 165 -12.19 9.38 -10.28
CA GLN A 165 -11.62 10.71 -10.16
C GLN A 165 -11.23 11.20 -11.54
N TYR A 166 -11.42 12.50 -11.78
CA TYR A 166 -11.08 13.13 -13.04
C TYR A 166 -10.02 14.19 -12.81
N MET A 167 -9.10 14.29 -13.75
CA MET A 167 -8.07 15.32 -13.81
C MET A 167 -7.95 15.78 -15.26
N ASN A 168 -8.01 17.09 -15.48
CA ASN A 168 -7.98 17.68 -16.82
C ASN A 168 -9.04 17.10 -17.79
N GLY A 169 -10.22 16.74 -17.27
CA GLY A 169 -11.31 16.13 -18.05
C GLY A 169 -11.14 14.63 -18.38
N GLU A 170 -10.01 14.03 -18.02
CA GLU A 170 -9.74 12.61 -18.21
C GLU A 170 -9.94 11.82 -16.90
N GLN A 171 -10.44 10.60 -17.01
CA GLN A 171 -10.57 9.71 -15.86
C GLN A 171 -9.20 9.20 -15.44
N LEU A 172 -8.88 9.30 -14.15
CA LEU A 172 -7.70 8.68 -13.58
C LEU A 172 -7.91 7.16 -13.50
N VAL A 173 -7.09 6.42 -14.24
CA VAL A 173 -7.06 4.95 -14.20
C VAL A 173 -5.81 4.52 -13.46
N THR A 174 -5.98 3.85 -12.33
CA THR A 174 -4.86 3.37 -11.51
C THR A 174 -4.53 1.93 -11.86
N ARG A 175 -3.26 1.69 -12.19
CA ARG A 175 -2.70 0.35 -12.32
C ARG A 175 -2.12 -0.07 -10.98
N ILE A 176 -2.33 -1.32 -10.60
CA ILE A 176 -1.90 -1.89 -9.32
C ILE A 176 -1.23 -3.24 -9.56
N GLY A 177 -0.03 -3.38 -9.01
CA GLY A 177 0.70 -4.65 -8.95
C GLY A 177 0.85 -5.12 -7.52
N LEU A 178 0.48 -6.37 -7.24
CA LEU A 178 0.72 -7.01 -5.95
C LEU A 178 1.63 -8.23 -6.05
N HIS A 179 2.54 -8.35 -5.08
CA HIS A 179 3.39 -9.50 -4.94
C HIS A 179 3.60 -9.85 -3.47
N THR A 180 3.62 -11.14 -3.17
CA THR A 180 3.88 -11.67 -1.83
C THR A 180 5.21 -12.39 -1.80
N GLY A 181 6.11 -11.95 -0.93
CA GLY A 181 7.46 -12.49 -0.84
C GLY A 181 8.25 -11.97 0.36
N VAL A 182 9.38 -12.61 0.63
CA VAL A 182 10.28 -12.24 1.73
C VAL A 182 11.05 -10.98 1.37
N ALA A 183 11.04 -9.98 2.26
CA ALA A 183 11.84 -8.76 2.14
C ALA A 183 12.47 -8.37 3.48
N ASN A 184 13.53 -7.55 3.43
CA ASN A 184 14.10 -6.96 4.64
C ASN A 184 13.33 -5.68 4.94
N VAL A 185 12.49 -5.69 5.98
CA VAL A 185 11.72 -4.53 6.43
C VAL A 185 12.34 -3.94 7.69
N GLY A 186 12.39 -2.62 7.74
CA GLY A 186 12.92 -1.93 8.90
C GLY A 186 13.33 -0.51 8.60
N ASN A 187 14.15 0.02 9.50
CA ASN A 187 14.67 1.36 9.44
C ASN A 187 16.00 1.37 8.72
N PHE A 188 16.05 2.02 7.55
CA PHE A 188 17.23 2.14 6.72
C PHE A 188 17.66 3.61 6.62
N GLY A 189 18.97 3.87 6.62
CA GLY A 189 19.52 5.21 6.51
C GLY A 189 20.64 5.48 7.52
N SER A 190 20.84 6.75 7.85
CA SER A 190 21.85 7.22 8.81
C SER A 190 21.21 7.66 10.12
N THR A 191 22.01 8.00 11.13
CA THR A 191 21.50 8.55 12.40
C THR A 191 20.74 9.87 12.24
N ALA A 192 20.95 10.60 11.13
CA ALA A 192 20.31 11.88 10.84
C ALA A 192 19.06 11.74 9.96
N ARG A 193 18.91 10.63 9.21
CA ARG A 193 17.77 10.38 8.33
C ARG A 193 17.52 8.89 8.22
N VAL A 194 16.37 8.44 8.72
CA VAL A 194 15.93 7.05 8.72
C VAL A 194 14.60 6.97 7.99
N ASP A 195 14.51 6.05 7.04
CA ASP A 195 13.28 5.71 6.32
C ASP A 195 12.85 4.29 6.72
N TYR A 196 11.62 4.16 7.23
CA TYR A 196 11.02 2.84 7.44
C TYR A 196 10.54 2.30 6.10
N THR A 197 11.23 1.30 5.55
CA THR A 197 10.97 0.76 4.22
C THR A 197 11.23 -0.74 4.18
N ALA A 198 10.85 -1.38 3.08
CA ALA A 198 11.28 -2.73 2.76
C ALA A 198 12.27 -2.69 1.58
N LEU A 199 13.30 -3.55 1.62
CA LEU A 199 14.30 -3.72 0.57
C LEU A 199 14.44 -5.21 0.21
N GLY A 200 14.60 -5.48 -1.09
CA GLY A 200 14.84 -6.83 -1.60
C GLY A 200 14.39 -7.00 -3.04
N GLU A 201 14.77 -8.12 -3.63
CA GLU A 201 14.38 -8.52 -4.99
C GLU A 201 12.86 -8.54 -5.19
N ASN A 202 12.10 -9.02 -4.19
CA ASN A 202 10.64 -9.06 -4.22
C ASN A 202 9.97 -7.67 -4.26
N ILE A 203 10.65 -6.61 -3.80
CA ILE A 203 10.15 -5.23 -3.93
C ILE A 203 10.16 -4.79 -5.40
N ASN A 204 11.26 -5.12 -6.09
CA ASN A 204 11.38 -4.82 -7.52
C ASN A 204 10.38 -5.63 -8.34
N LEU A 205 10.14 -6.89 -7.96
CA LEU A 205 9.16 -7.74 -8.62
C LEU A 205 7.75 -7.15 -8.55
N ALA A 206 7.34 -6.68 -7.36
CA ALA A 206 6.05 -6.01 -7.17
C ALA A 206 5.89 -4.76 -8.06
N SER A 207 6.94 -3.96 -8.20
CA SER A 207 6.94 -2.79 -9.11
C SER A 207 6.81 -3.20 -10.59
N ARG A 208 7.41 -4.33 -11.01
CA ARG A 208 7.24 -4.84 -12.38
C ARG A 208 5.84 -5.41 -12.63
N MET A 209 5.21 -5.97 -11.61
CA MET A 209 3.81 -6.42 -11.69
C MET A 209 2.84 -5.26 -11.95
N GLU A 210 3.11 -4.08 -11.39
CA GLU A 210 2.33 -2.88 -11.69
C GLU A 210 2.47 -2.54 -13.18
N GLY A 211 3.70 -2.37 -13.68
CA GLY A 211 3.96 -2.00 -15.07
C GLY A 211 3.42 -3.00 -16.10
N LEU A 212 3.32 -4.29 -15.74
CA LEU A 212 2.73 -5.34 -16.58
C LEU A 212 1.28 -5.04 -16.98
N ASN A 213 0.52 -4.32 -16.15
CA ASN A 213 -0.86 -3.92 -16.43
C ASN A 213 -0.98 -3.16 -17.76
N LYS A 214 0.03 -2.35 -18.12
CA LYS A 214 0.04 -1.61 -19.38
C LYS A 214 -0.01 -2.53 -20.61
N TYR A 215 0.73 -3.64 -20.58
CA TYR A 215 0.80 -4.58 -21.70
C TYR A 215 -0.46 -5.42 -21.82
N LEU A 216 -0.97 -5.86 -20.66
CA LEU A 216 -2.17 -6.67 -20.56
C LEU A 216 -3.45 -5.84 -20.64
N GLY A 217 -3.41 -4.52 -20.52
CA GLY A 217 -4.60 -3.67 -20.52
C GLY A 217 -5.52 -3.96 -19.34
N THR A 218 -4.94 -4.23 -18.17
CA THR A 218 -5.63 -4.55 -16.91
C THR A 218 -5.44 -3.44 -15.88
N ASP A 219 -6.22 -3.47 -14.80
CA ASP A 219 -6.08 -2.53 -13.68
C ASP A 219 -5.31 -3.12 -12.50
N ILE A 220 -5.53 -4.41 -12.20
CA ILE A 220 -4.92 -5.07 -11.02
C ILE A 220 -4.34 -6.42 -11.41
N LEU A 221 -3.04 -6.58 -11.21
CA LEU A 221 -2.34 -7.86 -11.37
C LEU A 221 -1.70 -8.30 -10.06
N ILE A 222 -1.76 -9.61 -9.82
CA ILE A 222 -1.17 -10.25 -8.65
C ILE A 222 -0.33 -11.46 -9.07
N THR A 223 0.73 -11.75 -8.32
CA THR A 223 1.49 -12.99 -8.54
C THR A 223 0.77 -14.21 -7.95
N GLY A 224 1.13 -15.41 -8.40
CA GLY A 224 0.62 -16.68 -7.85
C GLY A 224 0.74 -16.79 -6.34
N GLN A 225 1.86 -16.35 -5.75
CA GLN A 225 2.04 -16.34 -4.28
C GLN A 225 1.00 -15.46 -3.56
N THR A 226 0.58 -14.35 -4.17
CA THR A 226 -0.44 -13.47 -3.60
C THR A 226 -1.82 -14.09 -3.75
N GLN A 227 -2.10 -14.71 -4.90
CA GLN A 227 -3.34 -15.45 -5.13
C GLN A 227 -3.49 -16.61 -4.13
N GLU A 228 -2.44 -17.39 -3.92
CA GLU A 228 -2.39 -18.49 -2.95
C GLU A 228 -2.63 -17.98 -1.52
N GLY A 229 -1.93 -16.91 -1.11
CA GLY A 229 -2.07 -16.34 0.22
C GLY A 229 -3.43 -15.66 0.49
N ALA A 230 -4.06 -15.09 -0.53
CA ALA A 230 -5.41 -14.52 -0.42
C ALA A 230 -6.50 -15.61 -0.44
N GLY A 231 -6.19 -16.75 -1.04
CA GLY A 231 -7.04 -17.92 -1.10
C GLY A 231 -8.32 -17.68 -1.89
N GLU A 232 -9.37 -18.34 -1.41
CA GLU A 232 -10.62 -18.51 -2.13
C GLU A 232 -11.58 -17.30 -2.04
N THR A 233 -11.31 -16.33 -1.16
CA THR A 233 -12.20 -15.16 -0.95
C THR A 233 -12.23 -14.20 -2.15
N ILE A 234 -11.22 -14.26 -3.02
CA ILE A 234 -11.09 -13.44 -4.22
C ILE A 234 -11.40 -14.23 -5.49
N THR A 235 -11.86 -13.52 -6.51
CA THR A 235 -12.02 -14.05 -7.87
C THR A 235 -10.90 -13.52 -8.74
N THR A 236 -10.18 -14.45 -9.38
CA THR A 236 -9.08 -14.13 -10.30
C THR A 236 -9.25 -14.82 -11.65
N ARG A 237 -8.49 -14.34 -12.63
CA ARG A 237 -8.26 -15.00 -13.91
C ARG A 237 -6.75 -15.24 -14.06
N PHE A 238 -6.36 -16.48 -14.36
CA PHE A 238 -4.96 -16.77 -14.69
C PHE A 238 -4.61 -16.12 -16.03
N ALA A 239 -3.61 -15.25 -16.03
CA ALA A 239 -3.20 -14.48 -17.20
C ALA A 239 -2.01 -15.11 -17.93
N GLY A 240 -1.29 -16.05 -17.30
CA GLY A 240 -0.16 -16.78 -17.91
C GLY A 240 1.13 -16.73 -17.09
N HIS A 241 2.19 -17.28 -17.69
CA HIS A 241 3.54 -17.26 -17.15
C HIS A 241 4.36 -16.17 -17.83
N PHE A 242 4.95 -15.29 -17.02
CA PHE A 242 5.73 -14.15 -17.52
C PHE A 242 7.14 -14.19 -16.96
N ARG A 243 8.12 -13.95 -17.83
CA ARG A 243 9.50 -13.68 -17.42
C ARG A 243 9.70 -12.16 -17.45
N LEU A 244 9.74 -11.57 -16.25
CA LEU A 244 9.87 -10.13 -16.08
C LEU A 244 11.34 -9.71 -16.15
N LYS A 245 11.58 -8.52 -16.70
CA LYS A 245 12.92 -8.00 -16.90
C LYS A 245 13.74 -7.97 -15.60
N GLY A 246 14.90 -8.63 -15.64
CA GLY A 246 15.81 -8.74 -14.49
C GLY A 246 15.54 -9.94 -13.58
N PHE A 247 14.59 -10.81 -13.94
CA PHE A 247 14.28 -12.05 -13.25
C PHE A 247 14.44 -13.23 -14.21
N GLU A 248 15.19 -14.24 -13.79
CA GLU A 248 15.36 -15.48 -14.58
C GLU A 248 14.14 -16.40 -14.46
N LYS A 249 13.50 -16.38 -13.28
CA LYS A 249 12.35 -17.23 -12.99
C LYS A 249 11.08 -16.66 -13.59
N GLU A 250 10.26 -17.55 -14.13
CA GLU A 250 8.91 -17.23 -14.52
C GLU A 250 8.02 -16.99 -13.31
N VAL A 251 7.05 -16.11 -13.49
CA VAL A 251 6.09 -15.72 -12.49
C VAL A 251 4.71 -15.99 -13.04
N GLU A 252 3.92 -16.73 -12.27
CA GLU A 252 2.49 -16.87 -12.53
C GLU A 252 1.80 -15.54 -12.27
N VAL A 253 1.06 -15.06 -13.25
CA VAL A 253 0.33 -13.79 -13.19
C VAL A 253 -1.15 -14.07 -13.21
N TYR A 254 -1.87 -13.42 -12.30
CA TYR A 254 -3.31 -13.45 -12.22
C TYR A 254 -3.85 -12.02 -12.26
N GLU A 255 -4.96 -11.83 -12.96
CA GLU A 255 -5.75 -10.61 -12.87
C GLU A 255 -6.74 -10.73 -11.71
N LEU A 256 -6.76 -9.72 -10.85
CA LEU A 256 -7.69 -9.65 -9.73
C LEU A 256 -9.00 -8.98 -10.17
N LEU A 257 -10.09 -9.75 -10.17
CA LEU A 257 -11.37 -9.31 -10.73
C LEU A 257 -12.32 -8.77 -9.66
N GLY A 258 -12.31 -9.33 -8.47
CA GLY A 258 -13.20 -8.95 -7.38
C GLY A 258 -13.20 -9.96 -6.26
N PHE A 259 -14.27 -9.92 -5.46
CA PHE A 259 -14.53 -10.94 -4.46
C PHE A 259 -15.21 -12.17 -5.09
N ARG A 260 -15.42 -13.20 -4.27
CA ARG A 260 -16.02 -14.48 -4.67
C ARG A 260 -17.41 -14.36 -5.31
N ASP A 261 -18.15 -13.30 -5.02
CA ASP A 261 -19.47 -13.03 -5.61
C ASP A 261 -19.44 -12.89 -7.14
N LEU A 262 -18.33 -12.41 -7.72
CA LEU A 262 -18.14 -12.33 -9.17
C LEU A 262 -17.75 -13.66 -9.82
N ALA A 263 -17.48 -14.71 -9.04
CA ALA A 263 -16.92 -15.95 -9.56
C ALA A 263 -17.82 -16.59 -10.63
N GLU A 264 -19.12 -16.75 -10.34
CA GLU A 264 -20.07 -17.37 -11.26
C GLU A 264 -20.38 -16.49 -12.47
N ALA A 265 -20.60 -15.19 -12.26
CA ALA A 265 -20.92 -14.26 -13.34
C ALA A 265 -19.77 -14.12 -14.37
N THR A 266 -18.53 -14.24 -13.92
CA THR A 266 -17.34 -14.15 -14.78
C THR A 266 -16.88 -15.51 -15.32
N ARG A 267 -17.41 -16.61 -14.81
CA ARG A 267 -16.92 -17.98 -15.08
C ARG A 267 -16.85 -18.33 -16.56
N PRO A 268 -17.91 -18.16 -17.39
CA PRO A 268 -17.85 -18.56 -18.79
C PRO A 268 -16.75 -17.85 -19.58
N TRP A 269 -16.57 -16.55 -19.32
CA TRP A 269 -15.54 -15.73 -19.93
C TRP A 269 -14.13 -16.12 -19.48
N ARG A 270 -13.95 -16.44 -18.19
CA ARG A 270 -12.66 -16.91 -17.65
C ARG A 270 -12.29 -18.29 -18.20
N GLU A 271 -13.22 -19.22 -18.25
CA GLU A 271 -12.99 -20.58 -18.79
C GLU A 271 -12.69 -20.53 -20.30
N ALA A 272 -13.37 -19.66 -21.06
CA ALA A 272 -13.07 -19.45 -22.47
C ALA A 272 -11.62 -18.94 -22.67
N PHE A 273 -11.20 -17.95 -21.88
CA PHE A 273 -9.84 -17.44 -21.92
C PHE A 273 -8.81 -18.49 -21.50
N GLU A 274 -9.07 -19.22 -20.42
CA GLU A 274 -8.16 -20.26 -19.92
C GLU A 274 -7.97 -21.39 -20.93
N ASN A 275 -9.04 -21.83 -21.60
CA ASN A 275 -8.95 -22.82 -22.67
C ASN A 275 -8.12 -22.31 -23.86
N ALA A 276 -8.31 -21.04 -24.25
CA ALA A 276 -7.50 -20.41 -25.29
C ALA A 276 -6.01 -20.34 -24.91
N LEU A 277 -5.72 -20.01 -23.65
CA LEU A 277 -4.36 -19.95 -23.11
C LEU A 277 -3.70 -21.35 -23.07
N ARG A 278 -4.43 -22.40 -22.74
CA ARG A 278 -3.92 -23.78 -22.80
C ARG A 278 -3.56 -24.19 -24.23
N GLU A 279 -4.38 -23.83 -25.21
CA GLU A 279 -4.06 -24.10 -26.63
C GLU A 279 -2.87 -23.27 -27.11
N PHE A 280 -2.71 -22.04 -26.61
CA PHE A 280 -1.53 -21.21 -26.86
C PHE A 280 -0.25 -21.87 -26.34
N GLN A 281 -0.27 -22.38 -25.10
CA GLN A 281 0.86 -23.11 -24.50
C GLN A 281 1.19 -24.41 -25.25
N ARG A 282 0.18 -25.06 -25.84
CA ARG A 282 0.35 -26.23 -26.72
C ARG A 282 0.83 -25.88 -28.14
N ARG A 283 1.06 -24.60 -28.45
CA ARG A 283 1.40 -24.07 -29.79
C ARG A 283 0.33 -24.31 -30.85
N ASN A 284 -0.91 -24.60 -30.44
CA ASN A 284 -2.05 -24.69 -31.33
C ASN A 284 -2.61 -23.27 -31.58
N PHE A 285 -1.87 -22.47 -32.33
CA PHE A 285 -2.15 -21.04 -32.50
C PHE A 285 -3.49 -20.75 -33.17
N ASP A 286 -3.97 -21.64 -34.03
CA ASP A 286 -5.26 -21.48 -34.70
C ASP A 286 -6.43 -21.65 -33.71
N ALA A 287 -6.38 -22.68 -32.86
CA ALA A 287 -7.37 -22.89 -31.80
C ALA A 287 -7.28 -21.80 -30.73
N ALA A 288 -6.07 -21.40 -30.34
CA ALA A 288 -5.84 -20.31 -29.39
C ALA A 288 -6.43 -18.99 -29.91
N GLN A 289 -6.17 -18.64 -31.18
CA GLN A 289 -6.70 -17.45 -31.82
C GLN A 289 -8.24 -17.45 -31.83
N ALA A 290 -8.86 -18.58 -32.16
CA ALA A 290 -10.31 -18.72 -32.12
C ALA A 290 -10.87 -18.53 -30.69
N GLY A 291 -10.22 -19.13 -29.68
CA GLY A 291 -10.61 -18.99 -28.28
C GLY A 291 -10.48 -17.56 -27.73
N PHE A 292 -9.40 -16.84 -28.07
CA PHE A 292 -9.23 -15.44 -27.67
C PHE A 292 -10.24 -14.53 -28.38
N ARG A 293 -10.60 -14.79 -29.63
CA ARG A 293 -11.68 -14.06 -30.32
C ARG A 293 -13.05 -14.29 -29.66
N CYS A 294 -13.36 -15.53 -29.27
CA CYS A 294 -14.56 -15.84 -28.51
C CYS A 294 -14.60 -15.08 -27.16
N THR A 295 -13.45 -14.98 -26.49
CA THR A 295 -13.32 -14.17 -25.26
C THR A 295 -13.65 -12.69 -25.53
N LEU A 296 -13.20 -12.14 -26.67
CA LEU A 296 -13.50 -10.77 -27.08
C LEU A 296 -14.94 -10.55 -27.52
N GLU A 297 -15.62 -11.56 -28.06
CA GLU A 297 -17.06 -11.49 -28.34
C GLU A 297 -17.86 -11.34 -27.03
N MET A 298 -17.44 -12.01 -25.96
CA MET A 298 -18.04 -11.86 -24.63
C MET A 298 -17.69 -10.51 -23.99
N ARG A 299 -16.44 -10.06 -24.12
CA ARG A 299 -15.93 -8.79 -23.56
C ARG A 299 -14.99 -8.09 -24.55
N PRO A 300 -15.50 -7.15 -25.37
CA PRO A 300 -14.69 -6.48 -26.40
C PRO A 300 -13.54 -5.62 -25.85
N SER A 301 -13.62 -5.19 -24.59
CA SER A 301 -12.56 -4.44 -23.92
C SER A 301 -11.45 -5.31 -23.34
N ASP A 302 -11.52 -6.65 -23.45
CA ASP A 302 -10.58 -7.55 -22.79
C ASP A 302 -9.13 -7.35 -23.26
N GLY A 303 -8.31 -6.78 -22.39
CA GLY A 303 -6.91 -6.50 -22.67
C GLY A 303 -6.07 -7.76 -22.86
N PRO A 304 -6.13 -8.76 -21.95
CA PRO A 304 -5.35 -9.99 -22.08
C PRO A 304 -5.62 -10.78 -23.37
N ALA A 305 -6.87 -10.92 -23.82
CA ALA A 305 -7.15 -11.57 -25.10
C ALA A 305 -6.54 -10.80 -26.28
N LYS A 306 -6.62 -9.47 -26.29
CA LYS A 306 -5.96 -8.64 -27.33
C LYS A 306 -4.44 -8.76 -27.28
N PHE A 307 -3.87 -8.88 -26.09
CA PHE A 307 -2.44 -9.11 -25.91
C PHE A 307 -2.01 -10.42 -26.57
N TYR A 308 -2.67 -11.54 -26.22
CA TYR A 308 -2.32 -12.85 -26.78
C TYR A 308 -2.56 -12.97 -28.28
N LEU A 309 -3.60 -12.32 -28.82
CA LEU A 309 -3.78 -12.27 -30.28
C LEU A 309 -2.60 -11.61 -31.00
N ARG A 310 -2.09 -10.49 -30.47
CA ARG A 310 -0.88 -9.84 -31.01
C ARG A 310 0.34 -10.75 -30.88
N GLN A 311 0.50 -11.45 -29.75
CA GLN A 311 1.59 -12.41 -29.56
C GLN A 311 1.52 -13.58 -30.54
N ILE A 312 0.33 -14.11 -30.83
CA ILE A 312 0.16 -15.15 -31.86
C ILE A 312 0.60 -14.65 -33.24
N ASP A 313 0.22 -13.43 -33.60
CA ASP A 313 0.60 -12.85 -34.88
C ASP A 313 2.13 -12.66 -34.98
N GLU A 314 2.78 -12.23 -33.89
CA GLU A 314 4.25 -12.11 -33.81
C GLU A 314 4.97 -13.46 -33.91
N LEU A 315 4.48 -14.48 -33.18
CA LEU A 315 5.06 -15.83 -33.14
C LEU A 315 4.86 -16.61 -34.45
N ARG A 316 3.83 -16.28 -35.23
CA ARG A 316 3.67 -16.83 -36.59
C ARG A 316 4.73 -16.31 -37.55
N VAL A 317 5.19 -15.07 -37.35
CA VAL A 317 6.29 -14.49 -38.14
C VAL A 317 7.65 -15.00 -37.62
N HIS A 318 7.81 -15.08 -36.30
CA HIS A 318 9.03 -15.52 -35.63
C HIS A 318 8.73 -16.76 -34.79
N ALA A 319 8.93 -17.94 -35.37
CA ALA A 319 8.65 -19.20 -34.69
C ALA A 319 9.44 -19.31 -33.37
N PRO A 320 8.79 -19.70 -32.26
CA PRO A 320 9.46 -19.84 -30.98
C PRO A 320 10.46 -20.99 -31.00
N ALA A 321 11.39 -20.97 -30.04
CA ALA A 321 12.35 -22.06 -29.87
C ALA A 321 11.63 -23.41 -29.57
N PRO A 322 12.24 -24.56 -29.94
CA PRO A 322 11.62 -25.87 -29.75
C PRO A 322 11.26 -26.21 -28.30
N ASP A 323 11.89 -25.58 -27.32
CA ASP A 323 11.71 -25.75 -25.87
C ASP A 323 10.76 -24.73 -25.22
N TRP A 324 10.25 -23.74 -25.97
CA TRP A 324 9.33 -22.71 -25.47
C TRP A 324 8.01 -23.31 -24.95
N ALA A 325 7.67 -23.04 -23.68
CA ALA A 325 6.53 -23.61 -22.97
C ALA A 325 5.35 -22.65 -22.83
N GLY A 326 5.32 -21.58 -23.63
CA GLY A 326 4.25 -20.57 -23.58
C GLY A 326 4.57 -19.37 -22.69
N GLU A 327 5.79 -19.27 -22.16
CA GLU A 327 6.24 -18.15 -21.36
C GLU A 327 6.41 -16.89 -22.20
N ILE A 328 6.00 -15.74 -21.64
CA ILE A 328 6.11 -14.45 -22.30
C ILE A 328 7.28 -13.68 -21.70
N GLU A 329 8.25 -13.31 -22.53
CA GLU A 329 9.38 -12.47 -22.12
C GLU A 329 9.12 -11.01 -22.50
N LEU A 330 9.10 -10.13 -21.49
CA LEU A 330 8.97 -8.69 -21.71
C LEU A 330 10.34 -8.03 -21.76
N LYS A 331 10.68 -7.44 -22.91
CA LYS A 331 11.99 -6.79 -23.14
C LYS A 331 12.05 -5.36 -22.59
N ASP A 332 10.90 -4.72 -22.43
CA ASP A 332 10.77 -3.35 -21.91
C ASP A 332 10.44 -3.30 -20.40
N LYS A 333 10.68 -2.12 -19.82
CA LYS A 333 10.84 -1.87 -18.38
C LYS A 333 9.63 -2.19 -17.53
#